data_AF-A0A2K8U685-F1
#
_entry.id   AF-A0A2K8U685-F1
#
_cell.length_a   1.000
_cell.length_b   1.000
_cell.length_c   1.000
_cell.angle_alpha   90.00
_cell.angle_beta   90.00
_cell.angle_gamma   90.00
#
_symmetry.space_group_name_H-M   'P 1'
#
loop_
_entity.id
_entity.type
_entity.pdbx_description
1 polymer ?
#
loop_
_entity_poly.entity_id
_entity_poly.type
_entity_poly.pdbx_seq_one_letter_code
_entity_poly.pdbx_strand_id
1 'polypeptide(L)' 'MSVELQLKSSMSKSDIYTFERKVQYYQRRHGRTATRKLVISPMVRPEARPVAERLGIEVFGCADGVTGLATT' A
#
# COMPACT_ATOMS: atom_id res chain seq x y z
N MET A 1 -15.85 0.31 11.36
CA MET A 1 -14.90 -0.23 10.36
C MET A 1 -14.10 0.93 9.80
N SER A 2 -12.79 1.01 10.02
CA SER A 2 -11.95 2.11 9.50
C SER A 2 -10.96 1.56 8.47
N VAL A 3 -10.73 2.35 7.43
CA VAL A 3 -9.79 2.04 6.34
C VAL A 3 -8.83 3.21 6.22
N GLU A 4 -7.54 2.90 6.20
CA GLU A 4 -6.50 3.90 5.98
C GLU A 4 -5.95 3.72 4.57
N LEU A 5 -5.93 4.82 3.80
CA LEU A 5 -5.51 4.81 2.40
C LEU A 5 -4.45 5.88 2.15
N GLN A 6 -3.42 5.53 1.38
CA GLN A 6 -2.48 6.49 0.83
C GLN A 6 -2.44 6.40 -0.71
N LEU A 7 -2.56 7.57 -1.35
CA LEU A 7 -2.41 7.74 -2.80
C LEU A 7 -1.11 8.51 -3.08
N LYS A 8 -0.25 7.96 -3.94
CA LYS A 8 0.99 8.63 -4.37
C LYS A 8 1.37 8.19 -5.79
N SER A 9 1.98 9.07 -6.58
CA SER A 9 2.44 8.73 -7.94
C SER A 9 3.57 7.70 -7.96
N SER A 10 4.39 7.65 -6.92
CA SER A 10 5.45 6.65 -6.75
C SER A 10 5.63 6.30 -5.27
N MET A 11 5.78 5.01 -4.97
CA MET A 11 6.00 4.49 -3.62
C MET A 11 7.34 3.78 -3.50
N SER A 12 8.15 4.25 -2.55
CA SER A 12 9.40 3.61 -2.14
C SER A 12 9.23 2.79 -0.87
N LYS A 13 10.27 2.03 -0.49
CA LYS A 13 10.30 1.29 0.78
C LYS A 13 10.13 2.20 2.01
N SER A 14 10.75 3.38 2.01
CA SER A 14 10.59 4.36 3.09
C SER A 14 9.17 4.95 3.15
N ASP A 15 8.51 5.11 2.00
CA ASP A 15 7.11 5.55 1.96
C ASP A 15 6.18 4.54 2.64
N ILE A 16 6.38 3.23 2.42
CA ILE A 16 5.60 2.17 3.08
C ILE A 16 5.75 2.21 4.61
N TYR A 17 6.97 2.37 5.13
CA TYR A 17 7.17 2.51 6.57
C TYR A 17 6.57 3.81 7.13
N THR A 18 6.62 4.89 6.35
CA THR A 18 6.01 6.16 6.72
C THR A 18 4.50 6.01 6.80
N PHE A 19 3.89 5.32 5.83
CA PHE A 19 2.47 5.00 5.86
C PHE A 19 2.08 4.20 7.10
N GLU A 20 2.82 3.13 7.41
CA GLU A 20 2.55 2.31 8.59
C GLU A 20 2.61 3.13 9.90
N ARG A 21 3.59 4.02 10.03
CA ARG A 21 3.69 4.91 11.20
C ARG A 21 2.50 5.87 11.30
N LYS A 22 1.99 6.38 10.17
CA LYS A 22 0.76 7.19 10.15
C LYS A 22 -0.43 6.38 10.63
N VAL A 23 -0.60 5.14 10.13
CA VAL A 23 -1.68 4.26 10.58
C VAL A 23 -1.60 4.04 12.08
N GLN A 24 -0.43 3.66 12.60
CA GLN A 24 -0.25 3.46 14.05
C GLN A 24 -0.55 4.71 14.86
N TYR A 25 -0.15 5.89 14.38
CA TYR A 25 -0.47 7.16 15.01
C TYR A 25 -1.98 7.40 15.07
N TYR A 26 -2.69 7.22 13.94
CA TYR A 26 -4.14 7.38 13.89
C TYR A 26 -4.87 6.38 14.80
N GLN A 27 -4.43 5.13 14.81
CA GLN A 27 -5.01 4.11 15.68
C GLN A 27 -4.87 4.45 17.17
N ARG A 28 -3.68 4.90 17.59
CA ARG A 28 -3.42 5.33 18.98
C ARG A 28 -4.23 6.58 19.33
N ARG A 29 -4.31 7.55 18.43
CA ARG A 29 -5.02 8.82 18.66
C ARG A 29 -6.53 8.64 18.77
N HIS A 30 -7.11 7.74 17.98
CA HIS A 30 -8.57 7.56 17.90
C HIS A 30 -9.08 6.29 18.61
N GLY A 31 -8.20 5.48 19.20
CA GLY A 31 -8.56 4.24 19.90
C GLY A 31 -9.23 3.21 18.99
N ARG A 32 -8.92 3.22 17.68
CA ARG A 32 -9.58 2.39 16.66
C ARG A 32 -8.55 1.70 15.79
N THR A 33 -8.65 0.39 15.65
CA THR A 33 -7.79 -0.38 14.75
C THR A 33 -8.29 -0.29 13.32
N ALA A 34 -7.40 0.05 12.39
CA ALA A 34 -7.70 0.02 10.96
C ALA A 34 -7.95 -1.42 10.52
N THR A 35 -9.09 -1.65 9.88
CA THR A 35 -9.48 -2.97 9.38
C THR A 35 -8.71 -3.33 8.12
N ARG A 36 -8.36 -2.32 7.31
CA ARG A 36 -7.58 -2.47 6.07
C ARG A 36 -6.62 -1.29 5.91
N LYS A 37 -5.46 -1.58 5.32
CA LYS A 37 -4.41 -0.60 4.99
C LYS A 37 -4.15 -0.68 3.50
N LEU A 38 -4.37 0.42 2.79
CA LEU A 38 -4.35 0.46 1.34
C LEU A 38 -3.31 1.46 0.85
N VAL A 39 -2.54 1.06 -0.16
CA VAL A 39 -1.66 1.95 -0.93
C VAL A 39 -2.10 1.89 -2.38
N ILE A 40 -2.48 3.03 -2.95
CA ILE A 40 -2.78 3.15 -4.38
C ILE A 40 -1.65 3.94 -5.04
N SER A 41 -0.96 3.35 -6.01
CA SER A 41 0.15 4.01 -6.71
C SER A 41 0.46 3.37 -8.06
N PRO A 42 0.57 4.12 -9.16
CA PRO A 42 0.93 3.54 -10.46
C PRO A 42 2.36 2.99 -10.48
N MET A 43 3.26 3.48 -9.63
CA MET A 43 4.66 3.02 -9.57
C MET A 43 5.03 2.62 -8.15
N VAL A 44 5.22 1.33 -7.92
CA VAL A 44 5.69 0.81 -6.63
C VAL A 44 7.05 0.18 -6.85
N ARG A 45 8.06 0.69 -6.15
CA ARG A 45 9.43 0.15 -6.25
C ARG A 45 9.43 -1.33 -5.84
N PRO A 46 10.17 -2.23 -6.54
CA PRO A 46 10.15 -3.66 -6.24
C PRO A 46 10.47 -3.98 -4.77
N GLU A 47 11.41 -3.26 -4.16
CA GLU A 47 11.79 -3.42 -2.75
C GLU A 47 10.71 -2.98 -1.74
N ALA A 48 9.68 -2.26 -2.18
CA ALA A 48 8.58 -1.79 -1.34
C ALA A 48 7.46 -2.83 -1.22
N ARG A 49 7.22 -3.66 -2.25
CA ARG A 49 6.20 -4.72 -2.27
C ARG A 49 6.36 -5.74 -1.13
N PRO A 50 7.52 -6.38 -0.91
CA PRO A 50 7.66 -7.37 0.17
C PRO A 50 7.52 -6.74 1.56
N VAL A 51 7.84 -5.45 1.70
CA VAL A 51 7.64 -4.71 2.95
C VAL A 51 6.15 -4.45 3.19
N ALA A 52 5.41 -4.08 2.15
CA ALA A 52 3.96 -3.87 2.24
C ALA A 52 3.23 -5.17 2.62
N GLU A 53 3.56 -6.27 1.96
CA GLU A 53 3.02 -7.61 2.26
C GLU A 53 3.28 -8.01 3.72
N ARG A 54 4.53 -7.88 4.18
CA ARG A 54 4.90 -8.20 5.57
C ARG A 54 4.14 -7.36 6.59
N LEU A 55 3.79 -6.12 6.24
CA LEU A 55 3.04 -5.22 7.10
C LEU A 55 1.53 -5.36 6.95
N GLY A 56 1.02 -6.23 6.07
CA GLY A 56 -0.42 -6.35 5.81
C GLY A 56 -1.02 -5.09 5.17
N ILE A 57 -0.26 -4.47 4.26
CA ILE A 57 -0.69 -3.32 3.47
C ILE A 57 -0.98 -3.81 2.06
N GLU A 58 -2.22 -3.63 1.61
CA GLU A 58 -2.64 -3.98 0.26
C GLU A 58 -2.17 -2.90 -0.71
N VAL A 59 -1.48 -3.32 -1.78
CA VAL A 59 -0.92 -2.41 -2.77
C VAL A 59 -1.71 -2.55 -4.07
N PHE A 60 -2.30 -1.44 -4.50
CA PHE A 60 -3.06 -1.30 -5.73
C PHE A 60 -2.29 -0.38 -6.68
N GLY A 61 -1.72 -0.94 -7.72
CA GLY A 61 -0.88 -0.19 -8.63
C GLY A 61 -0.72 -0.90 -9.95
N CYS A 62 -1.29 -0.35 -11.00
CA CYS A 62 -1.11 -0.87 -12.34
C CYS A 62 0.12 -0.22 -12.99
N ALA A 63 1.22 -0.96 -13.00
CA ALA A 63 2.23 -0.90 -14.06
C ALA A 63 2.72 -2.32 -14.42
N ASP A 64 1.97 -3.35 -14.05
CA ASP A 64 2.17 -4.68 -14.58
C ASP A 64 1.49 -4.67 -15.95
N GLY A 65 2.30 -4.46 -16.99
CA GLY A 65 1.85 -4.44 -18.37
C GLY A 65 0.93 -5.63 -18.64
N VAL A 66 -0.21 -5.37 -19.30
CA VAL A 66 -1.15 -6.40 -19.75
C VAL A 66 -0.38 -7.42 -20.59
N THR A 67 0.11 -8.47 -19.94
CA THR A 67 0.72 -9.64 -20.58
C THR A 67 -0.35 -10.71 -20.53
N GLY A 68 -1.35 -10.55 -21.39
CA GLY A 68 -2.55 -11.38 -21.38
C GLY A 68 -3.43 -11.26 -22.62
N LEU A 69 -2.88 -10.79 -23.74
CA LEU A 69 -3.50 -10.98 -25.06
C LEU A 69 -2.51 -11.73 -25.95
N ALA A 70 -2.17 -12.95 -25.52
CA ALA A 70 -1.71 -13.97 -26.44
C ALA A 70 -2.68 -15.16 -26.35
N THR A 71 -3.20 -15.51 -27.51
CA THR A 71 -3.83 -16.79 -27.86
C THR A 71 -5.31 -16.94 -27.53
N THR A 72 -6.19 -16.64 -28.49
CA THR A 72 -6.86 -17.65 -29.36
C THR A 72 -7.61 -16.93 -30.48
#